data_AF-A0A2R6PNS3-F1
#
_entry.id   AF-A0A2R6PNS3-F1
#
_cell.length_a   1.000
_cell.length_b   1.000
_cell.length_c   1.000
_cell.angle_alpha   90.00
_cell.angle_beta   90.00
_cell.angle_gamma   90.00
#
_symmetry.space_group_name_H-M   'P 1'
#
loop_
_entity.id
_entity.type
_entity.pdbx_description
1 polymer ?
#
loop_
_entity_poly.entity_id
_entity_poly.type
_entity_poly.pdbx_seq_one_letter_code
_entity_poly.pdbx_strand_id
1 'polypeptide(L)'
;MEVQTCETISPQPRVKATIRLGSETYSVQANKGILSEQLASMKEESMSILKDFITKHNVPNDVPDETDDISSEDDDEAPEKVPVKSKKQRK
;
A
#
# COMPACT_ATOMS: atom_id res chain seq x y z
N MET A 1 36.95 -45.16 -5.87
CA MET A 1 35.58 -44.78 -5.44
C MET A 1 35.70 -43.41 -4.83
N GLU A 2 35.40 -42.38 -5.62
CA GLU A 2 35.62 -40.99 -5.24
C GLU A 2 34.33 -40.51 -4.60
N VAL A 3 34.41 -40.23 -3.30
CA VAL A 3 33.26 -39.83 -2.49
C VAL A 3 32.91 -38.41 -2.90
N GLN A 4 31.87 -38.27 -3.72
CA GLN A 4 31.32 -36.98 -4.09
C GLN A 4 30.82 -36.30 -2.82
N THR A 5 31.56 -35.29 -2.37
CA THR A 5 31.19 -34.45 -1.24
C THR A 5 29.85 -33.81 -1.55
N CYS A 6 28.82 -34.17 -0.79
CA CYS A 6 27.53 -33.49 -0.79
C CYS A 6 27.78 -32.02 -0.44
N GLU A 7 27.84 -31.17 -1.47
CA GLU A 7 27.77 -29.74 -1.30
C GLU A 7 26.40 -29.45 -0.68
N THR A 8 26.39 -29.13 0.61
CA THR A 8 25.19 -28.62 1.28
C THR A 8 24.87 -27.28 0.63
N ILE A 9 24.08 -27.31 -0.45
CA ILE A 9 23.52 -26.14 -1.09
C ILE A 9 22.66 -25.48 -0.02
N SER A 10 23.19 -24.45 0.63
CA SER A 10 22.36 -23.62 1.49
C SER A 10 21.22 -23.09 0.62
N PRO A 11 19.96 -23.12 1.09
CA PRO A 11 18.85 -22.65 0.29
C PRO A 11 19.03 -21.16 0.07
N GLN A 12 19.60 -20.79 -1.08
CA GLN A 12 19.73 -19.40 -1.44
C GLN A 12 18.34 -18.76 -1.51
N PRO A 13 18.18 -17.52 -1.05
CA PRO A 13 16.97 -16.74 -1.28
C PRO A 13 16.62 -16.73 -2.76
N ARG A 14 15.51 -17.36 -3.13
CA ARG A 14 15.02 -17.29 -4.51
C ARG A 14 14.21 -16.00 -4.74
N VAL A 15 13.71 -15.42 -3.67
CA VAL A 15 12.84 -14.26 -3.67
C VAL A 15 13.48 -13.16 -2.82
N LYS A 16 13.85 -12.06 -3.46
CA LYS A 16 14.43 -10.87 -2.83
C LYS A 16 13.89 -9.61 -3.49
N ALA A 17 13.65 -8.59 -2.70
CA ALA A 17 13.24 -7.28 -3.17
C ALA A 17 13.97 -6.18 -2.40
N THR A 18 14.24 -5.08 -3.08
CA THR A 18 14.74 -3.85 -2.46
C THR A 18 13.75 -2.74 -2.79
N ILE A 19 13.17 -2.14 -1.76
CA ILE A 19 12.20 -1.06 -1.88
C ILE A 19 12.91 0.24 -1.50
N ARG A 20 12.89 1.23 -2.38
CA ARG A 20 13.45 2.55 -2.13
C ARG A 20 12.33 3.59 -2.08
N LEU A 21 12.15 4.22 -0.93
CA LEU A 21 11.14 5.24 -0.66
C LEU A 21 11.85 6.55 -0.32
N GLY A 22 12.13 7.36 -1.34
CA GLY A 22 12.96 8.56 -1.21
C GLY A 22 14.36 8.21 -0.72
N SER A 23 14.72 8.67 0.48
CA SER A 23 16.00 8.40 1.13
C SER A 23 16.02 7.08 1.90
N GLU A 24 14.86 6.47 2.19
CA GLU A 24 14.76 5.21 2.94
C GLU A 24 14.92 4.01 1.99
N THR A 25 15.70 3.01 2.38
CA THR A 25 15.91 1.78 1.60
C THR A 25 15.68 0.57 2.47
N TYR A 26 14.80 -0.33 2.02
CA TYR A 26 14.43 -1.56 2.73
C TYR A 26 14.78 -2.76 1.86
N SER A 27 15.32 -3.81 2.48
CA SER A 27 15.61 -5.07 1.81
C SER A 27 14.75 -6.17 2.43
N VAL A 28 14.05 -6.91 1.56
CA VAL A 28 13.14 -7.99 1.91
C VAL A 28 13.66 -9.26 1.28
N GLN A 29 13.82 -10.32 2.06
CA GLN A 29 14.39 -11.58 1.59
C GLN A 29 13.68 -12.77 2.23
N ALA A 30 13.05 -13.60 1.40
CA ALA A 30 12.38 -14.81 1.86
C ALA A 30 13.24 -16.05 1.62
N ASN A 31 13.62 -16.71 2.71
CA ASN A 31 14.55 -17.85 2.72
C ASN A 31 13.89 -19.19 3.06
N LYS A 32 12.60 -19.19 3.40
CA LYS A 32 11.90 -20.35 3.96
C LYS A 32 10.74 -20.78 3.07
N GLY A 33 10.53 -22.09 2.95
CA GLY A 33 9.39 -22.66 2.24
C GLY A 33 9.57 -22.77 0.73
N ILE A 34 8.49 -23.14 0.05
CA ILE A 34 8.41 -23.20 -1.42
C ILE A 34 8.32 -21.79 -2.02
N LEU A 35 8.54 -21.68 -3.32
CA LEU A 35 8.54 -20.38 -4.03
C LEU A 35 7.28 -19.53 -3.79
N SER A 36 6.10 -20.15 -3.76
CA SER A 36 4.84 -19.42 -3.53
C SER A 36 4.74 -18.90 -2.10
N GLU A 37 5.23 -19.64 -1.11
CA GLU A 37 5.29 -19.20 0.29
C GLU A 37 6.28 -18.03 0.43
N GLN A 38 7.45 -18.15 -0.20
CA GLN A 38 8.44 -17.07 -0.25
C GLN A 38 7.87 -15.78 -0.88
N LEU A 39 7.13 -15.90 -1.98
CA LEU A 39 6.44 -14.76 -2.61
C LEU A 39 5.35 -14.17 -1.71
N ALA A 40 4.59 -15.02 -1.01
CA ALA A 40 3.56 -14.57 -0.08
C ALA A 40 4.17 -13.80 1.10
N SER A 41 5.24 -14.31 1.71
CA SER A 41 5.97 -13.63 2.79
C SER A 41 6.60 -12.32 2.32
N MET A 42 7.29 -12.32 1.16
CA MET A 42 7.87 -11.09 0.62
C MET A 42 6.79 -10.02 0.37
N LYS A 43 5.63 -10.43 -0.16
CA LYS A 43 4.49 -9.52 -0.37
C LYS A 43 4.01 -8.93 0.95
N GLU A 44 3.83 -9.75 1.98
CA GLU A 44 3.35 -9.30 3.29
C GLU A 44 4.33 -8.31 3.95
N GLU A 45 5.61 -8.65 4.00
CA GLU A 45 6.66 -7.77 4.53
C GLU A 45 6.74 -6.45 3.76
N SER A 46 6.70 -6.52 2.42
CA SER A 46 6.70 -5.33 1.56
C SER A 46 5.49 -4.43 1.83
N MET A 47 4.30 -5.02 2.02
CA MET A 47 3.09 -4.28 2.32
C MET A 47 3.16 -3.62 3.70
N SER A 48 3.77 -4.27 4.69
CA SER A 48 3.98 -3.66 6.01
C SER A 48 4.86 -2.42 5.89
N ILE A 49 6.00 -2.53 5.20
CA ILE A 49 6.92 -1.40 4.97
C ILE A 49 6.19 -0.21 4.34
N LEU A 50 5.38 -0.45 3.31
CA LEU A 50 4.64 0.61 2.64
C LEU A 50 3.59 1.25 3.54
N LYS A 51 2.85 0.45 4.33
CA LYS A 51 1.87 0.96 5.29
C LYS A 51 2.53 1.83 6.37
N ASP A 52 3.63 1.37 6.93
CA ASP A 52 4.37 2.09 7.97
C ASP A 52 4.93 3.40 7.43
N PHE A 53 5.48 3.37 6.21
CA PHE A 53 5.96 4.58 5.54
C PHE A 53 4.83 5.59 5.31
N ILE A 54 3.69 5.16 4.76
CA ILE A 54 2.54 6.05 4.56
C ILE A 54 2.09 6.62 5.90
N THR A 55 1.89 5.78 6.92
CA THR A 55 1.38 6.23 8.24
C THR A 55 2.31 7.26 8.89
N LYS A 56 3.62 7.04 8.80
CA LYS A 56 4.65 7.96 9.33
C LYS A 56 4.66 9.32 8.62
N HIS A 57 4.40 9.34 7.30
CA HIS A 57 4.58 10.53 6.47
C HIS A 57 3.27 11.22 6.05
N ASN A 58 2.12 10.56 6.20
CA ASN A 58 0.77 11.10 5.97
C ASN A 58 0.04 11.40 7.28
N VAL A 59 0.78 11.73 8.35
CA VAL A 59 0.15 12.34 9.53
C VAL A 59 -0.67 13.52 9.00
N PRO A 60 -2.00 13.53 9.21
CA PRO A 60 -2.80 14.68 8.84
C PRO A 60 -2.12 15.85 9.52
N ASN A 61 -1.67 16.81 8.72
CA ASN A 61 -1.25 18.09 9.26
C ASN A 61 -2.41 18.51 10.16
N ASP A 62 -2.18 18.68 11.46
CA ASP A 62 -3.12 19.29 12.39
C ASP A 62 -3.46 20.66 11.78
N VAL A 63 -4.43 20.67 10.87
CA VAL A 63 -5.18 21.87 10.56
C VAL A 63 -5.89 22.06 11.88
N PRO A 64 -5.53 23.08 12.69
CA PRO A 64 -6.34 23.38 13.85
C PRO A 64 -7.76 23.49 13.31
N ASP A 65 -8.70 22.77 13.92
CA ASP A 65 -10.13 23.05 13.74
C ASP A 65 -10.24 24.57 13.95
N GLU A 66 -10.29 25.33 12.84
CA GLU A 66 -10.79 26.69 12.92
C GLU A 66 -12.20 26.46 13.39
N THR A 67 -12.43 26.74 14.67
CA THR A 67 -13.74 26.76 15.28
C THR A 67 -14.60 27.63 14.40
N ASP A 68 -15.34 26.97 13.53
CA ASP A 68 -16.34 27.54 12.66
C ASP A 68 -17.46 28.04 13.59
N ASP A 69 -17.24 29.23 14.16
CA ASP A 69 -18.24 30.15 14.69
C ASP A 69 -19.12 30.64 13.52
N ILE A 70 -19.67 29.71 12.74
CA ILE A 70 -20.82 29.95 11.88
C ILE A 70 -22.07 29.76 12.73
N SER A 71 -22.32 30.77 13.56
CA SER A 71 -23.69 31.18 13.85
C SER A 71 -24.31 31.62 12.53
N SER A 72 -25.05 30.71 11.88
CA SER A 72 -26.16 31.11 11.03
C SER A 72 -27.19 29.99 11.00
N GLU A 73 -28.24 30.23 11.78
CA GLU A 73 -29.62 29.84 11.50
C GLU A 73 -29.90 29.88 9.99
N ASP A 74 -30.16 28.72 9.38
CA ASP A 74 -31.39 28.48 8.62
C ASP A 74 -31.50 26.97 8.36
N ASP A 75 -32.64 26.46 8.80
CA ASP A 75 -33.14 25.11 8.58
C ASP A 75 -33.59 24.95 7.13
N ASP A 76 -33.59 23.71 6.66
CA ASP A 76 -34.39 23.19 5.55
C ASP A 76 -33.75 22.95 4.15
N GLU A 77 -33.83 21.66 3.80
CA GLU A 77 -33.97 21.03 2.47
C GLU A 77 -32.77 20.82 1.53
N ALA A 78 -32.11 19.66 1.72
CA ALA A 78 -31.70 18.64 0.75
C ALA A 78 -31.17 19.03 -0.67
N PRO A 79 -29.97 18.54 -1.08
CA PRO A 79 -29.55 18.57 -2.47
C PRO A 79 -29.68 17.19 -3.13
N GLU A 80 -30.72 16.95 -3.92
CA GLU A 80 -30.70 15.85 -4.92
C GLU A 80 -31.22 16.31 -6.28
N LYS A 81 -30.32 16.83 -7.12
CA LYS A 81 -30.48 16.75 -8.58
C LYS A 81 -29.19 16.30 -9.25
N VAL A 82 -29.11 14.99 -9.42
CA VAL A 82 -28.12 14.25 -10.22
C VAL A 82 -28.20 14.73 -11.68
N PRO A 83 -27.08 15.12 -12.33
CA PRO A 83 -27.11 15.59 -13.72
C PRO A 83 -26.77 14.45 -14.67
N VAL A 84 -27.74 13.94 -15.44
CA VAL A 84 -27.52 13.07 -16.61
C VAL A 84 -28.88 12.93 -17.31
N LYS A 85 -29.10 13.08 -18.63
CA LYS A 85 -28.40 12.49 -19.78
C LYS A 85 -28.77 13.26 -21.05
N SER A 86 -27.77 13.65 -21.83
CA SER A 86 -27.94 14.03 -23.24
C SER A 86 -28.27 12.78 -24.08
N LYS A 87 -29.31 12.85 -24.93
CA LYS A 87 -29.34 12.14 -26.22
C LYS A 87 -30.44 12.71 -27.13
N LYS A 88 -29.98 13.47 -28.12
CA LYS A 88 -30.73 13.94 -29.30
C LYS A 88 -31.09 12.73 -30.17
N GLN A 89 -32.36 12.59 -30.56
CA GLN A 89 -32.73 11.79 -31.73
C GLN A 89 -33.81 12.49 -32.56
N ARG A 90 -33.49 12.54 -33.86
CA ARG A 90 -34.14 13.24 -34.97
C ARG A 90 -35.28 12.36 -35.50
N LYS A 91 -36.45 12.94 -35.78
CA LYS A 91 -37.25 12.54 -36.96
C LYS A 91 -38.10 13.72 -37.40
#